data_AF-A0A437JGB0-F1
#
_entry.id   AF-A0A437JGB0-F1
#
_cell.length_a   1.000
_cell.length_b   1.000
_cell.length_c   1.000
_cell.angle_alpha   90.00
_cell.angle_beta   90.00
_cell.angle_gamma   90.00
#
_symmetry.space_group_name_H-M   'P 1'
#
loop_
_entity.id
_entity.type
_entity.pdbx_description
1 polymer ?
#
loop_
_entity_poly.entity_id
_entity_poly.type
_entity_poly.pdbx_seq_one_letter_code
_entity_poly.pdbx_strand_id
1 'polypeptide(L)'
;MNIKFVVAGFVLWLWSASATEVVTHPAVSMDQLTVTQLRAIYSMRQQNWPDGKAIRVFVLSAKNPVHQRFTKEKLQMFPYQLDRIWQKITYSGLGSAPVVLTSEQQMREMVANTEGAIGYIENSDELSKLKVIEVSQ
;
A
#
# COMPACT_ATOMS: atom_id res chain seq x y z
N MET A 1 60.44 0.68 14.54
CA MET A 1 59.38 1.31 15.36
C MET A 1 58.07 1.08 14.64
N ASN A 2 57.22 0.22 15.19
CA ASN A 2 56.06 -0.35 14.52
C ASN A 2 54.85 0.54 14.75
N ILE A 3 54.18 0.96 13.68
CA ILE A 3 52.82 1.49 13.77
C ILE A 3 51.97 0.73 12.76
N LYS A 4 51.30 -0.32 13.25
CA LYS A 4 50.22 -0.99 12.53
C LYS A 4 48.91 -0.34 12.96
N PHE A 5 48.39 0.59 12.16
CA PHE A 5 47.01 1.04 12.29
C PHE A 5 46.10 0.00 11.64
N VAL A 6 45.42 -0.79 12.46
CA VAL A 6 44.30 -1.63 12.00
C VAL A 6 43.08 -0.71 11.95
N VAL A 7 42.72 -0.27 10.75
CA VAL A 7 41.43 0.40 10.49
C VAL A 7 40.37 -0.70 10.50
N ALA A 8 39.62 -0.80 11.59
CA ALA A 8 38.43 -1.62 11.67
C ALA A 8 37.39 -1.04 10.70
N GLY A 9 37.20 -1.71 9.56
CA GLY A 9 36.19 -1.37 8.57
C GLY A 9 34.81 -1.46 9.19
N PHE A 10 34.21 -0.30 9.46
CA PHE A 10 32.81 -0.16 9.80
C PHE A 10 32.02 -0.40 8.50
N VAL A 11 31.67 -1.64 8.22
CA VAL A 11 30.77 -1.97 7.10
C VAL A 11 29.39 -1.48 7.51
N LEU A 12 29.09 -0.21 7.18
CA LEU A 12 27.73 0.30 7.13
C LEU A 12 26.98 -0.53 6.08
N TRP A 13 26.29 -1.55 6.53
CA TRP A 13 25.20 -2.14 5.77
C TRP A 13 24.17 -1.03 5.58
N LEU A 14 24.23 -0.34 4.44
CA LEU A 14 23.11 0.47 3.97
C LEU A 14 21.96 -0.49 3.68
N TRP A 15 21.12 -0.75 4.68
CA TRP A 15 19.79 -1.27 4.41
C TRP A 15 19.08 -0.25 3.53
N SER A 16 18.85 -0.60 2.27
CA SER A 16 17.94 0.15 1.41
C SER A 16 16.55 -0.06 1.98
N ALA A 17 16.01 0.97 2.62
CA ALA A 17 14.60 1.01 2.98
C ALA A 17 13.80 1.29 1.70
N SER A 18 13.27 0.26 1.07
CA SER A 18 12.31 0.43 -0.02
C SER A 18 11.01 0.97 0.57
N ALA A 19 10.62 2.17 0.14
CA ALA A 19 9.37 2.79 0.56
C ALA A 19 8.22 2.20 -0.25
N THR A 20 7.09 1.95 0.40
CA THR A 20 5.87 1.57 -0.34
C THR A 20 5.28 2.77 -1.08
N GLU A 21 4.76 2.54 -2.28
CA GLU A 21 4.06 3.53 -3.10
C GLU A 21 2.59 3.12 -3.23
N VAL A 22 1.69 4.12 -3.22
CA VAL A 22 0.26 3.89 -3.46
C VAL A 22 0.00 4.05 -4.94
N VAL A 23 -0.65 3.05 -5.52
CA VAL A 23 -0.91 2.99 -6.96
C VAL A 23 -2.40 2.84 -7.24
N THR A 24 -2.82 3.42 -8.35
CA THR A 24 -4.20 3.43 -8.81
C THR A 24 -4.28 3.08 -10.29
N HIS A 25 -5.47 2.73 -10.74
CA HIS A 25 -5.76 2.67 -12.17
C HIS A 25 -5.61 4.07 -12.80
N PRO A 26 -5.01 4.21 -14.01
CA PRO A 26 -4.78 5.52 -14.64
C PRO A 26 -6.03 6.39 -14.81
N ALA A 27 -7.21 5.78 -14.95
CA ALA A 27 -8.49 6.50 -15.06
C ALA A 27 -9.02 7.09 -13.74
N VAL A 28 -8.36 6.86 -12.59
CA VAL A 28 -8.71 7.55 -11.35
C VAL A 28 -8.33 9.03 -11.50
N SER A 29 -9.23 9.95 -11.18
CA SER A 29 -9.04 11.39 -11.38
C SER A 29 -8.19 12.07 -10.31
N MET A 30 -7.98 11.42 -9.16
CA MET A 30 -7.23 11.97 -8.03
C MET A 30 -5.73 11.74 -8.18
N ASP A 31 -4.91 12.79 -8.03
CA ASP A 31 -3.44 12.68 -8.05
C ASP A 31 -2.82 12.69 -6.65
N GLN A 32 -3.60 13.05 -5.64
CA GLN A 32 -3.16 13.09 -4.25
C GLN A 32 -4.30 12.63 -3.32
N LEU A 33 -3.93 12.00 -2.20
CA LEU A 33 -4.80 11.70 -1.07
C LEU A 33 -4.14 12.12 0.23
N THR A 34 -4.94 12.57 1.19
CA THR A 34 -4.47 12.68 2.58
C THR A 34 -4.37 11.31 3.23
N VAL A 35 -3.51 11.16 4.25
CA VAL A 35 -3.45 9.93 5.08
C VAL A 35 -4.84 9.57 5.62
N THR A 36 -5.64 10.57 6.00
CA THR A 36 -7.00 10.36 6.51
C THR A 36 -7.95 9.78 5.45
N GLN A 37 -7.89 10.28 4.21
CA GLN A 37 -8.67 9.72 3.10
C GLN A 37 -8.22 8.31 2.75
N LEU A 38 -6.90 8.09 2.66
CA LEU A 38 -6.35 6.77 2.40
C LEU A 38 -6.81 5.75 3.45
N ARG A 39 -6.79 6.13 4.74
CA ARG A 39 -7.32 5.31 5.83
C ARG A 39 -8.82 5.04 5.69
N ALA A 40 -9.62 6.05 5.30
CA ALA A 40 -11.05 5.88 5.09
C ALA A 40 -11.34 4.88 3.96
N ILE A 41 -10.54 4.89 2.89
CA ILE A 41 -10.64 3.95 1.78
C ILE A 41 -10.30 2.53 2.24
N TYR A 42 -9.13 2.31 2.85
CA TYR A 42 -8.69 0.97 3.26
C TYR A 42 -9.51 0.39 4.42
N SER A 43 -10.15 1.24 5.24
CA SER A 43 -11.13 0.82 6.25
C SER A 43 -12.55 0.64 5.70
N MET A 44 -12.73 0.73 4.39
CA MET A 44 -14.01 0.58 3.67
C MET A 44 -15.09 1.61 4.07
N ARG A 45 -14.70 2.73 4.69
CA ARG A 45 -15.59 3.85 5.04
C ARG A 45 -15.87 4.77 3.86
N GLN A 46 -14.90 4.92 2.96
CA GLN A 46 -15.07 5.60 1.67
C GLN A 46 -15.02 4.55 0.57
N GLN A 47 -16.11 4.43 -0.18
CA GLN A 47 -16.28 3.39 -1.21
C GLN A 47 -16.41 3.97 -2.62
N ASN A 48 -16.44 5.29 -2.75
CA ASN A 48 -16.54 5.98 -4.03
C ASN A 48 -15.47 7.06 -4.13
N TRP A 49 -14.93 7.22 -5.34
CA TRP A 49 -14.15 8.39 -5.74
C TRP A 49 -15.05 9.63 -5.83
N PRO A 50 -14.50 10.86 -5.86
CA PRO A 50 -15.31 12.08 -5.95
C PRO A 50 -16.19 12.18 -7.21
N ASP A 51 -15.82 11.46 -8.28
CA ASP A 51 -16.60 11.34 -9.51
C ASP A 51 -17.73 10.30 -9.43
N GLY A 52 -17.91 9.67 -8.26
CA GLY A 52 -18.94 8.66 -8.00
C GLY A 52 -18.53 7.23 -8.36
N LYS A 53 -17.39 7.01 -9.05
CA LYS A 53 -16.94 5.65 -9.39
C LYS A 53 -16.59 4.85 -8.13
N ALA A 54 -16.93 3.57 -8.12
CA ALA A 54 -16.62 2.70 -6.99
C ALA A 54 -15.11 2.49 -6.83
N ILE A 55 -14.64 2.45 -5.59
CA ILE A 55 -13.24 2.17 -5.25
C ILE A 55 -13.06 0.66 -5.11
N ARG A 56 -12.19 0.08 -5.95
CA ARG A 56 -11.83 -1.35 -5.88
C ARG A 56 -10.52 -1.48 -5.10
N VAL A 57 -10.61 -1.84 -3.83
CA VAL A 57 -9.44 -1.95 -2.94
C VAL A 57 -8.81 -3.33 -3.07
N PHE A 58 -7.52 -3.36 -3.41
CA PHE A 58 -6.68 -4.56 -3.41
C PHE A 58 -5.63 -4.50 -2.31
N VAL A 59 -5.40 -5.64 -1.65
CA VAL A 59 -4.42 -5.77 -0.56
C VAL A 59 -3.64 -7.07 -0.71
N LEU A 60 -2.43 -7.15 -0.17
CA LEU A 60 -1.72 -8.40 0.06
C LEU A 60 -2.12 -8.98 1.43
N SER A 61 -1.78 -10.25 1.65
CA SER A 61 -2.01 -10.92 2.95
C SER A 61 -1.41 -10.14 4.13
N ALA A 62 -2.06 -10.19 5.30
CA ALA A 62 -1.59 -9.55 6.54
C ALA A 62 -0.17 -9.96 6.97
N LYS A 63 0.28 -11.16 6.58
CA LYS A 63 1.63 -11.67 6.85
C LYS A 63 2.68 -11.18 5.84
N ASN A 64 2.26 -10.56 4.74
CA ASN A 64 3.16 -10.06 3.71
C ASN A 64 3.93 -8.83 4.23
N PRO A 65 5.27 -8.80 4.14
CA PRO A 65 6.08 -7.69 4.66
C PRO A 65 5.75 -6.34 3.99
N VAL A 66 5.39 -6.34 2.71
CA VAL A 66 4.98 -5.12 1.98
C VAL A 66 3.68 -4.57 2.54
N HIS A 67 2.69 -5.44 2.84
CA HIS A 67 1.46 -5.02 3.51
C HIS A 67 1.73 -4.45 4.90
N GLN A 68 2.64 -5.06 5.66
CA GLN A 68 3.00 -4.60 7.00
C GLN A 68 3.66 -3.22 6.98
N ARG A 69 4.57 -2.98 6.02
CA ARG A 69 5.19 -1.66 5.80
C ARG A 69 4.15 -0.64 5.35
N PHE A 70 3.39 -0.94 4.29
CA PHE A 70 2.32 -0.06 3.80
C PHE A 70 1.36 0.39 4.91
N THR A 71 0.87 -0.57 5.71
CA THR A 71 -0.10 -0.27 6.76
C THR A 71 0.50 0.63 7.84
N LYS A 72 1.76 0.38 8.23
CA LYS A 72 2.45 1.20 9.23
C LYS A 72 2.83 2.59 8.71
N GLU A 73 3.37 2.66 7.51
CA GLU A 73 3.98 3.88 6.97
C GLU A 73 2.97 4.79 6.29
N LYS A 74 2.06 4.24 5.48
CA LYS A 74 1.08 5.03 4.71
C LYS A 74 -0.25 5.21 5.44
N LEU A 75 -0.73 4.18 6.13
CA LEU A 75 -1.99 4.27 6.87
C LEU A 75 -1.81 4.75 8.32
N GLN A 76 -0.57 4.71 8.84
CA GLN A 76 -0.26 4.93 10.26
C GLN A 76 -1.12 4.03 11.16
N MET A 77 -1.28 2.77 10.75
CA MET A 77 -2.05 1.75 11.44
C MET A 77 -1.23 0.47 11.59
N PHE A 78 -1.67 -0.42 12.47
CA PHE A 78 -1.17 -1.78 12.49
C PHE A 78 -2.06 -2.72 11.66
N PRO A 79 -1.48 -3.72 10.97
CA PRO A 79 -2.25 -4.68 10.16
C PRO A 79 -3.44 -5.30 10.88
N TYR A 80 -3.27 -5.69 12.15
CA TYR A 80 -4.35 -6.30 12.94
C TYR A 80 -5.55 -5.38 13.17
N GLN A 81 -5.35 -4.04 13.14
CA GLN A 81 -6.45 -3.10 13.28
C GLN A 81 -7.31 -3.10 12.02
N LEU A 82 -6.65 -3.16 10.86
CA LEU A 82 -7.31 -3.18 9.56
C LEU A 82 -8.07 -4.51 9.36
N ASP A 83 -7.44 -5.64 9.69
CA ASP A 83 -8.07 -6.96 9.69
C ASP A 83 -9.33 -7.00 10.57
N ARG A 84 -9.26 -6.41 11.77
CA ARG A 84 -10.41 -6.36 12.69
C ARG A 84 -11.57 -5.56 12.10
N ILE A 85 -11.29 -4.45 11.41
CA ILE A 85 -12.32 -3.65 10.73
C ILE A 85 -12.99 -4.49 9.66
N TRP A 86 -12.22 -5.17 8.81
CA TRP A 86 -12.75 -6.02 7.73
C TRP A 86 -13.56 -7.21 8.24
N GLN A 87 -13.10 -7.86 9.32
CA GLN A 87 -13.86 -8.91 9.99
C GLN A 87 -15.20 -8.38 10.50
N LYS A 88 -15.20 -7.22 11.16
CA LYS A 88 -16.43 -6.61 11.69
C LYS A 88 -17.45 -6.32 10.59
N ILE A 89 -17.04 -5.69 9.47
CA ILE A 89 -17.98 -5.37 8.37
C ILE A 89 -18.49 -6.64 7.68
N THR A 90 -17.65 -7.67 7.54
CA THR A 90 -18.02 -8.92 6.88
C THR A 90 -18.98 -9.74 7.75
N TYR A 91 -18.68 -9.93 9.03
CA TYR A 91 -19.53 -10.70 9.94
C TYR A 91 -20.89 -10.05 10.24
N SER A 92 -20.95 -8.71 10.17
CA SER A 92 -22.21 -7.98 10.35
C SER A 92 -23.05 -7.87 9.07
N GLY A 93 -22.53 -8.30 7.92
CA GLY A 93 -23.20 -8.16 6.62
C GLY A 93 -23.30 -6.71 6.14
N LEU A 94 -22.57 -5.77 6.76
CA LEU A 94 -22.60 -4.34 6.44
C LEU A 94 -21.72 -3.97 5.23
N GLY A 95 -20.91 -4.90 4.75
CA GLY A 95 -20.07 -4.68 3.57
C GLY A 95 -19.14 -5.85 3.30
N SER A 96 -18.27 -5.66 2.31
CA SER A 96 -17.27 -6.64 1.92
C SER A 96 -15.86 -6.15 2.26
N ALA A 97 -15.00 -7.07 2.69
CA ALA A 97 -13.58 -6.82 2.82
C ALA A 97 -12.93 -6.56 1.44
N PRO A 98 -11.76 -5.90 1.39
CA PRO A 98 -10.95 -5.82 0.19
C PRO A 98 -10.60 -7.18 -0.41
N VAL A 99 -10.26 -7.18 -1.70
CA VAL A 99 -9.78 -8.39 -2.37
C VAL A 99 -8.31 -8.61 -1.98
N VAL A 100 -8.03 -9.77 -1.40
CA VAL A 100 -6.68 -10.18 -1.00
C VAL A 100 -5.97 -10.89 -2.15
N LEU A 101 -4.82 -10.37 -2.54
CA LEU A 101 -3.96 -10.85 -3.62
C LEU A 101 -2.75 -11.60 -3.05
N THR A 102 -2.17 -12.47 -3.87
CA THR A 102 -1.06 -13.36 -3.47
C THR A 102 0.32 -12.74 -3.71
N SER A 103 0.44 -11.75 -4.61
CA SER A 103 1.73 -11.15 -4.97
C SER A 103 1.59 -9.70 -5.45
N GLU A 104 2.70 -8.96 -5.44
CA GLU A 104 2.77 -7.61 -6.02
C GLU A 104 2.60 -7.63 -7.55
N GLN A 105 3.03 -8.69 -8.24
CA GLN A 105 2.76 -8.85 -9.65
C GLN A 105 1.25 -8.89 -9.91
N GLN A 106 0.52 -9.69 -9.14
CA GLN A 106 -0.95 -9.73 -9.23
C GLN A 106 -1.56 -8.38 -8.85
N MET A 107 -0.99 -7.66 -7.88
CA MET A 107 -1.41 -6.29 -7.55
C MET A 107 -1.30 -5.37 -8.76
N ARG A 108 -0.16 -5.36 -9.46
CA ARG A 108 0.04 -4.54 -10.66
C ARG A 108 -0.99 -4.89 -11.74
N GLU A 109 -1.16 -6.16 -12.03
CA GLU A 109 -2.12 -6.65 -13.04
C GLU A 109 -3.56 -6.26 -12.69
N MET A 110 -3.98 -6.46 -11.44
CA MET A 110 -5.35 -6.19 -11.00
C MET A 110 -5.65 -4.69 -10.98
N VAL A 111 -4.72 -3.87 -10.50
CA VAL A 111 -4.90 -2.41 -10.49
C VAL A 111 -4.90 -1.84 -11.91
N ALA A 112 -4.02 -2.31 -12.79
CA ALA A 112 -3.96 -1.84 -14.18
C ALA A 112 -5.20 -2.20 -15.01
N ASN A 113 -5.88 -3.31 -14.68
CA ASN A 113 -7.05 -3.81 -15.44
C ASN A 113 -8.40 -3.49 -14.79
N THR A 114 -8.42 -2.84 -13.63
CA THR A 114 -9.67 -2.56 -12.90
C THR A 114 -9.86 -1.06 -12.75
N GLU A 115 -10.84 -0.49 -13.46
CA GLU A 115 -11.21 0.91 -13.24
C GLU A 115 -11.56 1.19 -11.79
N GLY A 116 -11.11 2.35 -11.29
CA GLY A 116 -11.35 2.76 -9.89
C GLY A 116 -10.52 1.99 -8.85
N ALA A 117 -9.57 1.15 -9.27
CA ALA A 117 -8.76 0.38 -8.35
C ALA A 117 -7.69 1.19 -7.63
N ILE A 118 -7.38 0.74 -6.41
CA ILE A 118 -6.30 1.22 -5.57
C ILE A 118 -5.56 0.05 -4.93
N GLY A 119 -4.25 0.15 -4.88
CA GLY A 119 -3.33 -0.82 -4.30
C GLY A 119 -2.03 -0.15 -3.88
N TYR A 120 -1.02 -0.96 -3.59
CA TYR A 120 0.32 -0.49 -3.24
C TYR A 120 1.38 -1.49 -3.67
N ILE A 121 2.58 -0.99 -3.92
CA ILE A 121 3.76 -1.78 -4.31
C ILE A 121 5.00 -1.23 -3.61
N GLU A 122 6.06 -2.02 -3.51
CA GLU A 122 7.35 -1.60 -2.96
C GLU A 122 8.37 -1.25 -4.04
N ASN A 123 8.30 -1.91 -5.19
CA ASN A 123 9.23 -1.70 -6.30
C ASN A 123 8.49 -1.04 -7.48
N SER A 124 9.01 0.11 -7.91
CA SER A 124 8.46 0.96 -8.96
C SER A 124 9.07 0.74 -10.35
N ASP A 125 9.92 -0.29 -10.52
CA ASP A 125 10.61 -0.56 -11.79
C ASP A 125 9.62 -0.86 -12.94
N GLU A 126 8.36 -1.18 -12.62
CA GLU A 126 7.31 -1.50 -13.59
C GLU A 126 6.00 -0.71 -13.36
N LEU A 127 6.10 0.62 -13.30
CA LEU A 127 4.94 1.52 -13.13
C LEU A 127 4.22 1.91 -14.43
N SER A 128 4.69 1.50 -15.61
CA SER A 128 4.23 2.05 -16.91
C SER A 128 2.71 1.99 -17.18
N LYS A 129 1.97 1.12 -16.48
CA LYS A 129 0.51 0.96 -16.60
C LYS A 129 -0.28 1.41 -15.37
N LEU A 130 0.42 1.98 -14.37
CA LEU A 130 -0.15 2.36 -13.09
C LEU A 130 0.01 3.86 -12.89
N LYS A 131 -0.91 4.46 -12.15
CA LYS A 131 -0.76 5.83 -11.69
C LYS A 131 -0.39 5.84 -10.21
N VAL A 132 0.81 6.33 -9.90
CA VAL A 132 1.20 6.60 -8.52
C VAL A 132 0.41 7.79 -7.99
N ILE A 133 -0.14 7.65 -6.80
CA ILE A 133 -0.88 8.73 -6.12
C ILE A 133 -0.06 9.22 -4.94
N GLU A 134 0.09 10.54 -4.84
CA GLU A 134 0.82 11.14 -3.72
C GLU A 134 0.00 11.01 -2.44
N VAL A 135 0.66 10.73 -1.31
CA VAL A 135 0.00 10.68 0.00
C VAL A 135 0.53 11.82 0.87
N SER A 136 -0.29 12.86 1.04
CA SER A 136 0.00 13.99 1.94
C SER A 136 -0.40 13.68 3.37
N GLN A 137 0.30 14.30 4.31
CA GLN A 137 0.00 14.21 5.75
C GLN A 137 -1.33 14.88 6.08
#